data_AF-A0A923RXE8-F1
#
_entry.id   AF-A0A923RXE8-F1
#
_cell.length_a   1.000
_cell.length_b   1.000
_cell.length_c   1.000
_cell.angle_alpha   90.00
_cell.angle_beta   90.00
_cell.angle_gamma   90.00
#
_symmetry.space_group_name_H-M   'P 1'
#
loop_
_entity.id
_entity.type
_entity.pdbx_description
1 polymer ?
#
loop_
_entity_poly.entity_id
_entity_poly.type
_entity_poly.pdbx_seq_one_letter_code
_entity_poly.pdbx_strand_id
1 'polypeptide(L)'
;MKKIRICLEVQGLGQDEYGTPCSNVVCVTLGDDDAEELTGAEYKAFLEQIKIEDVLRLCWLDQQFSPADCRLMMPEEYDLANGEQNGQGTESD
;
A
#
# COMPACT_ATOMS: atom_id res chain seq x y z
N MET A 1 -3.36 -17.11 -11.81
CA MET A 1 -3.98 -15.75 -11.83
C MET A 1 -2.80 -14.77 -11.76
N LYS A 2 -2.84 -13.60 -12.41
CA LYS A 2 -1.74 -12.63 -12.22
C LYS A 2 -1.69 -12.21 -10.76
N LYS A 3 -0.48 -11.99 -10.24
CA LYS A 3 -0.22 -11.47 -8.90
C LYS A 3 -0.62 -10.00 -8.85
N ILE A 4 -1.34 -9.60 -7.81
CA ILE A 4 -1.87 -8.23 -7.66
C ILE A 4 -1.34 -7.68 -6.35
N ARG A 5 -0.80 -6.46 -6.38
CA ARG A 5 -0.40 -5.71 -5.20
C ARG A 5 -1.25 -4.46 -5.10
N ILE A 6 -2.04 -4.34 -4.02
CA ILE A 6 -2.88 -3.17 -3.74
C ILE A 6 -2.20 -2.38 -2.64
N CYS A 7 -1.85 -1.13 -2.89
CA CYS A 7 -1.27 -0.24 -1.89
C CYS A 7 -2.28 0.85 -1.49
N LEU A 8 -2.46 1.01 -0.18
CA LEU A 8 -3.38 1.95 0.44
C LEU A 8 -2.60 2.85 1.39
N GLU A 9 -2.51 4.13 1.06
CA GLU A 9 -2.09 5.15 2.01
C GLU A 9 -3.22 5.40 3.00
N VAL A 10 -2.89 5.44 4.29
CA VAL A 10 -3.85 5.63 5.38
C VAL A 10 -3.30 6.70 6.31
N GLN A 11 -4.04 7.79 6.47
CA GLN A 11 -3.70 8.87 7.38
C GLN A 11 -3.77 8.39 8.84
N GLY A 12 -2.70 8.62 9.60
CA GLY A 12 -2.63 8.23 11.01
C GLY A 12 -2.32 6.75 11.25
N LEU A 13 -1.97 5.99 10.20
CA LEU A 13 -1.52 4.60 10.34
C LEU A 13 -0.13 4.50 10.98
N GLY A 14 0.73 5.49 10.78
CA GLY A 14 2.06 5.57 11.37
C GLY A 14 2.14 6.53 12.55
N GLN A 15 3.31 6.55 13.18
CA GLN A 15 3.70 7.57 14.16
C GLN A 15 5.11 8.07 13.83
N ASP A 16 5.36 9.36 14.03
CA ASP A 16 6.70 9.93 13.96
C ASP A 16 7.50 9.70 15.26
N GLU A 17 8.74 10.22 15.30
CA GLU A 17 9.65 10.10 16.45
C GLU A 17 9.12 10.74 17.75
N TYR A 18 8.11 11.60 17.65
CA TYR A 18 7.46 12.27 18.79
C TYR A 18 6.10 11.63 19.15
N GLY A 19 5.71 10.55 18.47
CA GLY A 19 4.43 9.88 18.67
C GLY A 19 3.25 10.59 17.99
N THR A 20 3.50 11.55 17.10
CA THR A 20 2.45 12.22 16.33
C THR A 20 1.95 11.30 15.23
N PRO A 21 0.62 11.09 15.07
CA PRO A 21 0.08 10.30 13.98
C PRO A 21 0.48 10.85 12.62
N CYS A 22 0.98 10.00 11.73
CA CYS A 22 1.36 10.34 10.37
C CYS A 22 0.79 9.34 9.36
N SER A 23 0.73 9.74 8.08
CA SER A 23 0.32 8.82 7.02
C SER A 23 1.35 7.71 6.86
N ASN A 24 0.86 6.50 6.63
CA ASN A 24 1.70 5.36 6.25
C ASN A 24 0.94 4.50 5.22
N VAL A 25 1.65 3.59 4.55
CA VAL A 25 1.07 2.78 3.48
C VAL A 25 1.06 1.31 3.90
N VAL A 26 -0.08 0.66 3.67
CA VAL A 26 -0.19 -0.80 3.73
C VAL A 26 -0.33 -1.34 2.32
N CYS A 27 0.44 -2.36 1.97
CA CYS A 27 0.28 -3.07 0.70
C CYS A 27 -0.15 -4.52 0.96
N VAL A 28 -1.18 -4.97 0.24
CA VAL A 28 -1.65 -6.36 0.24
C VAL A 28 -1.35 -6.99 -1.11
N THR A 29 -0.73 -8.16 -1.08
CA THR A 29 -0.41 -8.94 -2.26
C THR A 29 -1.30 -10.18 -2.34
N LEU A 30 -1.96 -10.38 -3.47
CA LEU A 30 -2.84 -11.51 -3.75
C LEU A 30 -2.31 -12.28 -4.97
N GLY A 31 -2.16 -13.59 -4.84
CA GLY A 31 -1.65 -14.46 -5.89
C GLY A 31 -0.43 -15.27 -5.43
N ASP A 32 0.02 -16.18 -6.29
CA ASP A 32 1.20 -17.00 -6.04
C ASP A 32 2.48 -16.16 -6.09
N ASP A 33 3.51 -16.56 -5.35
CA ASP A 33 4.75 -15.80 -5.24
C ASP A 33 5.49 -15.67 -6.58
N ASP A 34 5.39 -16.69 -7.43
CA ASP A 34 6.02 -16.82 -8.75
C ASP A 34 5.11 -16.40 -9.92
N ALA A 35 3.88 -15.97 -9.65
CA ALA A 35 2.97 -15.50 -10.69
C ALA A 35 3.40 -14.12 -11.25
N GLU A 36 3.18 -13.94 -12.56
CA GLU A 36 3.38 -12.65 -13.24
C GLU A 36 2.54 -11.54 -12.60
N GLU A 37 3.13 -10.37 -12.39
CA GLU A 37 2.45 -9.21 -11.80
C GLU A 37 1.47 -8.54 -12.77
N LEU A 38 0.31 -8.14 -12.25
CA LEU A 38 -0.63 -7.27 -12.94
C LEU A 38 -0.08 -5.84 -12.95
N THR A 39 0.19 -5.29 -14.13
CA THR A 39 0.85 -3.99 -14.30
C THR A 39 0.17 -3.14 -15.38
N GLY A 40 0.57 -1.86 -15.49
CA GLY A 40 0.18 -0.98 -16.58
C GLY A 40 -1.33 -0.73 -16.70
N ALA A 41 -1.85 -0.76 -17.92
CA ALA A 41 -3.25 -0.43 -18.19
C ALA A 41 -4.23 -1.44 -17.56
N GLU A 42 -3.86 -2.71 -17.49
CA GLU A 42 -4.68 -3.75 -16.87
C GLU A 42 -4.81 -3.51 -15.36
N TYR A 43 -3.71 -3.15 -14.69
CA TYR A 43 -3.72 -2.78 -13.28
C TYR A 43 -4.56 -1.52 -13.02
N LYS A 44 -4.45 -0.50 -13.88
CA LYS A 44 -5.24 0.73 -13.73
C LYS A 44 -6.75 0.45 -13.82
N ALA A 45 -7.18 -0.34 -14.79
CA ALA A 45 -8.58 -0.74 -14.94
C ALA A 45 -9.07 -1.59 -13.76
N PHE A 46 -8.19 -2.39 -13.15
CA PHE A 46 -8.48 -3.11 -11.92
C PHE A 46 -8.65 -2.15 -10.73
N LEU A 47 -7.73 -1.20 -10.55
CA LEU A 47 -7.76 -0.25 -9.43
C LEU A 47 -9.01 0.63 -9.44
N GLU A 48 -9.52 1.00 -10.62
CA GLU A 48 -10.78 1.75 -10.78
C GLU A 48 -12.03 0.99 -10.28
N GLN A 49 -11.96 -0.34 -10.17
CA GLN A 49 -13.05 -1.18 -9.66
C GLN A 49 -12.94 -1.41 -8.14
N ILE A 50 -11.78 -1.13 -7.55
CA ILE A 50 -11.52 -1.38 -6.13
C ILE A 50 -12.13 -0.26 -5.29
N LYS A 51 -12.84 -0.66 -4.24
CA LYS A 51 -13.37 0.24 -3.22
C LYS A 51 -12.46 0.23 -2.01
N ILE A 52 -12.18 1.42 -1.49
CA ILE A 52 -11.34 1.60 -0.30
C ILE A 52 -11.94 0.85 0.90
N GLU A 53 -13.26 0.83 1.06
CA GLU A 53 -13.96 0.08 2.10
C GLU A 53 -13.60 -1.40 2.11
N ASP A 54 -13.50 -2.01 0.92
CA ASP A 54 -13.22 -3.43 0.77
C ASP A 54 -11.74 -3.72 1.06
N VAL A 55 -10.84 -2.81 0.71
CA VAL A 55 -9.41 -2.91 1.06
C VAL A 55 -9.20 -2.75 2.55
N LEU A 56 -9.87 -1.80 3.20
CA LEU A 56 -9.81 -1.63 4.65
C LEU A 56 -10.27 -2.89 5.38
N ARG A 57 -11.36 -3.51 4.92
CA ARG A 57 -11.84 -4.79 5.46
C ARG A 57 -10.85 -5.93 5.24
N LEU A 58 -10.25 -5.99 4.06
CA LEU A 58 -9.22 -7.00 3.73
C LEU A 58 -8.01 -6.89 4.65
N CYS A 59 -7.64 -5.67 5.05
CA CYS A 59 -6.54 -5.38 5.97
C CYS A 59 -6.94 -5.41 7.46
N TRP A 60 -8.21 -5.68 7.80
CA TRP A 60 -8.77 -5.53 9.16
C TRP A 60 -8.57 -4.13 9.77
N LEU A 61 -8.56 -3.09 8.94
CA LEU A 61 -8.42 -1.68 9.32
C LEU A 61 -9.74 -0.92 9.34
N ASP A 62 -10.84 -1.55 8.92
CA ASP A 62 -12.17 -0.95 8.77
C ASP A 62 -12.84 -0.53 10.10
N GLN A 63 -12.33 -0.99 11.23
CA GLN A 63 -12.77 -0.54 12.56
C GLN A 63 -12.02 0.68 13.08
N GLN A 64 -10.86 1.00 12.50
CA GLN A 64 -9.95 2.05 12.99
C GLN A 64 -9.90 3.25 12.05
N PHE A 65 -10.08 3.03 10.75
CA PHE A 65 -9.93 4.05 9.72
C PHE A 65 -11.16 4.11 8.82
N SER A 66 -11.50 5.32 8.36
CA SER A 66 -12.57 5.52 7.39
C SER A 66 -11.99 5.62 5.97
N PRO A 67 -12.80 5.33 4.93
CA PRO A 67 -12.36 5.52 3.55
C PRO A 67 -11.91 6.95 3.23
N ALA A 68 -12.42 7.95 3.94
CA ALA A 68 -12.04 9.35 3.76
C ALA A 68 -10.60 9.64 4.22
N ASP A 69 -10.04 8.79 5.08
CA ASP A 69 -8.67 8.90 5.59
C ASP A 69 -7.65 8.18 4.68
N CYS A 70 -8.12 7.62 3.56
CA CYS A 70 -7.35 6.69 2.76
C CYS A 70 -7.26 7.11 1.30
N ARG A 71 -6.18 6.68 0.64
CA ARG A 71 -5.95 6.87 -0.79
C ARG A 71 -5.35 5.62 -1.41
N LEU A 72 -5.99 5.10 -2.46
CA LEU A 72 -5.38 4.07 -3.30
C LEU A 72 -4.18 4.68 -4.04
N MET A 73 -3.06 3.97 -3.98
CA MET A 73 -1.82 4.36 -4.64
C MET A 73 -1.41 3.31 -5.67
N MET A 74 -0.75 3.76 -6.72
CA MET A 74 -0.06 2.87 -7.64
C MET A 74 1.16 2.25 -6.92
N PRO A 75 1.45 0.95 -7.12
CA PRO A 75 2.63 0.32 -6.51
C PRO A 75 3.92 1.07 -6.82
N GLU A 76 4.04 1.61 -8.05
CA GLU A 76 5.20 2.39 -8.48
C GLU A 76 5.36 3.71 -7.70
N GLU A 77 4.26 4.36 -7.29
CA GLU A 77 4.30 5.58 -6.47
C GLU A 77 4.87 5.26 -5.07
N TYR A 78 4.45 4.13 -4.49
CA TYR A 78 4.98 3.66 -3.22
C TYR A 78 6.45 3.23 -3.33
N ASP A 79 6.80 2.47 -4.36
CA ASP A 79 8.16 1.98 -4.56
C ASP A 79 9.14 3.12 -4.84
N LEU A 80 8.72 4.21 -5.50
CA LEU A 80 9.53 5.42 -5.64
C LEU A 80 9.77 6.09 -4.27
N ALA A 81 8.72 6.27 -3.47
CA ALA A 81 8.80 6.91 -2.16
C ALA A 81 9.68 6.13 -1.16
N ASN A 82 9.74 4.79 -1.29
CA ASN A 82 10.54 3.93 -0.42
C ASN A 82 11.89 3.53 -1.04
N GLY A 83 12.01 3.56 -2.37
CA GLY A 83 13.25 3.32 -3.10
C GLY A 83 14.29 4.40 -2.83
N GLU A 84 13.87 5.63 -2.53
CA GLU A 84 14.76 6.68 -2.02
C GLU A 84 15.22 6.40 -0.57
N GLN A 85 14.47 5.64 0.23
CA GLN A 85 14.86 5.25 1.59
C GLN A 85 15.79 4.02 1.63
N ASN A 86 15.74 3.14 0.63
CA ASN A 86 16.58 1.94 0.55
C ASN A 86 18.02 2.22 0.07
N GLY A 87 18.42 3.48 -0.08
CA GLY A 87 19.81 3.92 -0.35
C GLY A 87 20.72 4.02 0.88
N GLN A 88 20.22 3.74 2.08
CA GLN A 88 21.04 3.60 3.29
C GLN A 88 20.84 2.21 3.89
N GLY A 89 21.60 1.25 3.35
CA GLY A 89 21.86 0.00 4.04
C GLY A 89 22.49 0.33 5.39
N THR A 90 21.77 0.03 6.47
CA THR A 90 22.37 -0.09 7.79
C THR A 90 23.20 -1.37 7.78
N GLU A 91 24.47 -1.26 7.40
CA GLU A 91 25.50 -2.16 7.92
C GLU A 91 25.44 -2.04 9.44
N SER A 92 24.93 -3.09 10.08
CA SER A 92 25.11 -3.32 11.51
C SER A 92 26.27 -4.29 11.65
N ASP A 93 27.43 -3.76 12.03
CA ASP A 93 28.56 -4.52 12.59
C ASP A 93 28.19 -5.10 13.97
#